data_AF-A0A955R0D0-F1
#
_entry.id   AF-A0A955R0D0-F1
#
_cell.length_a   1.000
_cell.length_b   1.000
_cell.length_c   1.000
_cell.angle_alpha   90.00
_cell.angle_beta   90.00
_cell.angle_gamma   90.00
#
_symmetry.space_group_name_H-M   'P 1'
#
loop_
_entity.id
_entity.type
_entity.pdbx_description
1 polymer ?
#
loop_
_entity_poly.entity_id
_entity_poly.type
_entity_poly.pdbx_seq_one_letter_code
_entity_poly.pdbx_strand_id
1 'polypeptide(L)'
;MQDATSASPGADHCEECGVAVRQRPTCVEYEGEEIFLFHPVFCADCLLGLCRRYSVACANCGGVIPPYSMVGVLKADNGERQYVHMTTRCTSVGSAFHGYLGKGTLGRFVQVEAC
;
A
#
# COMPACT_ATOMS: atom_id res chain seq x y z
N MET A 1 -17.31 -1.87 39.58
CA MET A 1 -18.02 -2.60 38.51
C MET A 1 -18.39 -1.56 37.47
N GLN A 2 -17.53 -1.36 36.48
CA GLN A 2 -17.71 -0.35 35.44
C GLN A 2 -18.16 -1.07 34.17
N ASP A 3 -19.31 -0.65 33.67
CA ASP A 3 -19.97 -1.18 32.48
C ASP A 3 -19.08 -1.06 31.25
N ALA A 4 -18.91 -2.19 30.56
CA ALA A 4 -18.29 -2.28 29.25
C ALA A 4 -19.24 -1.66 28.21
N THR A 5 -19.00 -0.42 27.84
CA THR A 5 -19.60 0.21 26.66
C THR A 5 -19.22 -0.61 25.43
N SER A 6 -20.14 -1.46 25.00
CA SER A 6 -20.04 -2.25 23.77
C SER A 6 -20.24 -1.29 22.60
N ALA A 7 -19.14 -0.72 22.12
CA ALA A 7 -19.12 -0.09 20.80
C ALA A 7 -19.34 -1.21 19.76
N SER A 8 -20.57 -1.38 19.31
CA SER A 8 -20.84 -2.09 18.06
C SER A 8 -20.02 -1.42 16.96
N PRO A 9 -19.08 -2.11 16.28
CA PRO A 9 -18.30 -1.49 15.23
C PRO A 9 -19.29 -1.09 14.13
N GLY A 10 -19.41 0.21 13.88
CA GLY A 10 -20.14 0.70 12.72
C GLY A 10 -19.57 0.01 11.48
N ALA A 11 -20.44 -0.45 10.58
CA ALA A 11 -19.97 -1.02 9.32
C ALA A 11 -19.16 0.07 8.60
N ASP A 12 -17.85 -0.11 8.49
CA ASP A 12 -17.04 0.74 7.64
C ASP A 12 -17.49 0.51 6.19
N HIS A 13 -17.52 1.56 5.37
CA HIS A 13 -17.94 1.46 3.98
C HIS A 13 -16.71 1.52 3.07
N CYS A 14 -16.74 0.76 1.97
CA CYS A 14 -15.69 0.77 0.97
C CYS A 14 -15.57 2.17 0.36
N GLU A 15 -14.37 2.74 0.38
CA GLU A 15 -14.10 4.08 -0.16
C GLU A 15 -14.18 4.16 -1.69
N GLU A 16 -14.21 3.01 -2.40
CA GLU A 16 -14.32 2.96 -3.87
C GLU A 16 -15.78 2.82 -4.33
N CYS A 17 -16.56 1.90 -3.74
CA CYS A 17 -17.91 1.58 -4.21
C CYS A 17 -19.03 1.75 -3.17
N GLY A 18 -18.69 2.14 -1.93
CA GLY A 18 -19.65 2.42 -0.86
C GLY A 18 -20.30 1.21 -0.21
N VAL A 19 -19.99 -0.04 -0.61
CA VAL A 19 -20.56 -1.23 0.05
C VAL A 19 -19.99 -1.42 1.46
N ALA A 20 -20.81 -1.95 2.37
CA ALA A 20 -20.40 -2.25 3.73
C ALA A 20 -19.28 -3.30 3.78
N VAL A 21 -18.18 -2.98 4.45
CA VAL A 21 -17.04 -3.86 4.69
C VAL A 21 -17.18 -4.43 6.10
N ARG A 22 -17.40 -5.74 6.18
CA ARG A 22 -17.70 -6.43 7.44
C ARG A 22 -16.47 -6.90 8.22
N GLN A 23 -15.31 -6.97 7.55
CA GLN A 23 -14.08 -7.49 8.14
C GLN A 23 -12.92 -6.55 7.82
N ARG A 24 -12.13 -6.25 8.86
CA ARG A 24 -10.90 -5.47 8.76
C ARG A 24 -9.74 -6.24 9.42
N PRO A 25 -8.51 -6.19 8.87
CA PRO A 25 -8.16 -5.57 7.59
C PRO A 25 -8.84 -6.26 6.41
N THR A 26 -8.90 -5.59 5.27
CA THR A 26 -9.29 -6.25 4.03
C THR A 26 -8.10 -7.10 3.58
N CYS A 27 -8.31 -8.42 3.52
CA CYS A 27 -7.30 -9.38 3.10
C CYS A 27 -7.61 -9.87 1.68
N VAL A 28 -6.63 -9.78 0.78
CA VAL A 28 -6.71 -10.35 -0.58
C VAL A 28 -5.38 -11.00 -0.96
N GLU A 29 -5.42 -11.98 -1.86
CA GLU A 29 -4.22 -12.50 -2.50
C GLU A 29 -4.11 -11.91 -3.92
N TYR A 30 -2.94 -11.38 -4.27
CA TYR A 30 -2.69 -10.79 -5.58
C TYR A 30 -1.28 -11.15 -6.06
N GLU A 31 -1.17 -11.77 -7.23
CA GLU A 31 0.12 -12.22 -7.82
C GLU A 31 0.95 -13.11 -6.86
N GLY A 32 0.28 -13.92 -6.03
CA GLY A 32 0.91 -14.81 -5.05
C GLY A 32 1.36 -14.13 -3.75
N GLU A 33 1.03 -12.85 -3.55
CA GLU A 33 1.28 -12.12 -2.31
C GLU A 33 -0.03 -11.86 -1.55
N GLU A 34 -0.02 -12.11 -0.23
CA GLU A 34 -1.11 -11.71 0.66
C GLU A 34 -1.01 -10.22 1.02
N ILE A 35 -2.09 -9.48 0.78
CA ILE A 35 -2.21 -8.05 1.07
C ILE A 35 -3.18 -7.86 2.22
N PHE A 36 -2.71 -7.18 3.27
CA PHE A 36 -3.50 -6.81 4.44
C PHE A 36 -3.65 -5.29 4.51
N LEU A 37 -4.80 -4.77 4.07
CA LEU A 37 -5.05 -3.34 4.08
C LEU A 37 -5.95 -2.93 5.24
N PHE A 38 -5.38 -2.19 6.19
CA PHE A 38 -6.11 -1.67 7.34
C PHE A 38 -6.83 -0.36 7.02
N HIS A 39 -6.19 0.55 6.29
CA HIS A 39 -6.75 1.83 5.88
C HIS A 39 -6.02 2.30 4.61
N PRO A 40 -6.68 2.93 3.61
CA PRO A 40 -8.13 3.15 3.47
C PRO A 40 -8.98 1.87 3.48
N VAL A 41 -10.29 2.00 3.71
CA VAL A 41 -11.19 0.82 3.77
C VAL A 41 -11.71 0.48 2.39
N PHE A 42 -11.42 -0.73 1.90
CA PHE A 42 -11.97 -1.25 0.64
C PHE A 42 -12.62 -2.62 0.81
N CYS A 43 -13.60 -2.95 -0.02
CA CYS A 43 -14.00 -4.35 -0.17
C CYS A 43 -12.93 -5.12 -0.96
N ALA A 44 -12.91 -6.45 -0.84
CA ALA A 44 -11.93 -7.31 -1.52
C ALA A 44 -11.89 -7.07 -3.04
N ASP A 45 -13.06 -6.99 -3.67
CA ASP A 45 -13.16 -6.78 -5.12
C ASP A 45 -12.56 -5.44 -5.56
N CYS A 46 -12.85 -4.37 -4.81
CA CYS A 46 -12.28 -3.05 -5.10
C CYS A 46 -10.77 -3.03 -4.86
N LEU A 47 -10.29 -3.66 -3.78
CA LEU A 47 -8.85 -3.75 -3.52
C LEU A 47 -8.12 -4.50 -4.64
N LEU A 48 -8.64 -5.64 -5.10
CA LEU A 48 -8.09 -6.38 -6.24
C LEU A 48 -8.13 -5.55 -7.54
N GLY A 49 -9.24 -4.85 -7.79
CA GLY A 49 -9.38 -3.95 -8.93
C GLY A 49 -8.41 -2.77 -8.88
N LEU A 50 -8.05 -2.29 -7.70
CA LEU A 50 -7.01 -1.27 -7.51
C LEU A 50 -5.63 -1.87 -7.76
N CYS A 51 -5.34 -3.08 -7.26
CA CYS A 51 -4.08 -3.77 -7.53
C CYS A 51 -3.84 -3.94 -9.02
N ARG A 52 -4.82 -4.44 -9.78
CA ARG A 52 -4.69 -4.60 -11.24
C ARG A 52 -4.42 -3.29 -11.99
N ARG A 53 -5.00 -2.17 -11.52
CA ARG A 53 -4.91 -0.87 -12.21
C ARG A 53 -3.66 -0.07 -11.85
N TYR A 54 -3.20 -0.18 -10.61
CA TYR A 54 -2.28 0.77 -10.01
C TYR A 54 -1.01 0.15 -9.44
N SER A 55 -0.84 -1.17 -9.56
CA SER A 55 0.44 -1.79 -9.20
C SER A 55 1.54 -1.33 -10.16
N VAL A 56 2.75 -1.21 -9.62
CA VAL A 56 3.94 -0.80 -10.37
C VAL A 56 4.99 -1.89 -10.31
N ALA A 57 5.91 -1.92 -11.29
CA ALA A 57 7.03 -2.85 -11.24
C ALA A 57 8.14 -2.31 -10.33
N CYS A 58 8.72 -3.18 -9.52
CA CYS A 58 9.92 -2.90 -8.76
C CYS A 58 11.11 -2.75 -9.70
N ALA A 59 11.77 -1.59 -9.67
CA ALA A 59 12.91 -1.30 -10.54
C ALA A 59 14.12 -2.21 -10.28
N ASN A 60 14.19 -2.86 -9.11
CA ASN A 60 15.29 -3.75 -8.75
C ASN A 60 15.05 -5.23 -9.12
N CYS A 61 13.90 -5.79 -8.74
CA CYS A 61 13.63 -7.22 -8.92
C CYS A 61 12.62 -7.53 -10.04
N GLY A 62 11.98 -6.52 -10.63
CA GLY A 62 10.91 -6.68 -11.62
C GLY A 62 9.58 -7.18 -11.06
N GLY A 63 9.51 -7.54 -9.77
CA GLY A 63 8.29 -7.99 -9.11
C GLY A 63 7.25 -6.88 -8.97
N VAL A 64 6.00 -7.27 -8.73
CA VAL A 64 4.88 -6.33 -8.65
C VAL A 64 4.82 -5.68 -7.26
N ILE A 65 4.59 -4.38 -7.21
CA ILE A 65 4.36 -3.60 -6.00
C ILE A 65 2.88 -3.18 -6.01
N PRO A 66 2.03 -3.75 -5.14
CA PRO A 66 0.64 -3.34 -5.02
C PRO A 66 0.49 -1.88 -4.57
N PRO A 67 -0.62 -1.20 -4.93
CA PRO A 67 -0.96 0.07 -4.31
C PRO A 67 -1.10 -0.12 -2.79
N TYR A 68 -0.97 0.99 -2.06
CA TYR A 68 -1.01 1.03 -0.60
C TYR A 68 0.17 0.31 0.09
N SER A 69 1.24 0.05 -0.66
CA SER A 69 2.49 -0.50 -0.15
C SER A 69 3.48 0.60 0.25
N MET A 70 4.32 0.29 1.23
CA MET A 70 5.52 1.08 1.51
C MET A 70 6.57 0.79 0.44
N VAL A 71 7.14 1.85 -0.14
CA VAL A 71 8.12 1.74 -1.23
C VAL A 71 9.35 2.58 -0.94
N GLY A 72 10.50 2.10 -1.40
CA GLY A 72 11.67 2.92 -1.63
C GLY A 72 11.51 3.68 -2.94
N VAL A 73 12.12 4.86 -3.05
CA VAL A 73 11.99 5.74 -4.22
C VAL A 73 13.36 6.10 -4.77
N LEU A 74 13.61 5.69 -6.01
CA LEU A 74 14.79 6.07 -6.78
C LEU A 74 14.45 7.26 -7.67
N LYS A 75 15.42 8.17 -7.85
CA LYS A 75 15.37 9.17 -8.92
C LYS A 75 16.08 8.59 -10.13
N ALA A 76 15.36 8.39 -11.23
CA ALA A 76 15.97 8.02 -12.50
C ALA A 76 16.66 9.23 -13.16
N ASP A 77 17.62 8.98 -14.05
CA ASP A 77 18.42 10.01 -14.72
C ASP A 77 17.59 10.99 -15.57
N ASN A 78 16.38 10.58 -15.98
CA ASN A 78 15.40 11.40 -16.69
C ASN A 78 14.50 12.26 -15.76
N GLY A 79 14.73 12.21 -14.44
CA GLY A 79 13.92 12.91 -13.44
C GLY A 79 12.65 12.16 -13.03
N GLU A 80 12.35 11.00 -13.61
CA GLU A 80 11.22 10.17 -13.22
C GLU A 80 11.50 9.42 -11.91
N ARG A 81 10.42 9.05 -11.21
CA ARG A 81 10.51 8.27 -9.98
C ARG A 81 10.37 6.80 -10.31
N GLN A 82 11.29 6.00 -9.81
CA GLN A 82 11.22 4.56 -9.84
C GLN A 82 10.96 4.03 -8.42
N TYR A 83 10.22 2.93 -8.33
CA TYR A 83 9.80 2.36 -7.05
C TYR A 83 10.49 1.03 -6.81
N VAL A 84 10.88 0.78 -5.57
CA VAL A 84 11.46 -0.49 -5.15
C VAL A 84 10.73 -1.04 -3.94
N HIS A 85 10.65 -2.37 -3.85
CA HIS A 85 10.12 -3.03 -2.65
C HIS A 85 10.92 -2.66 -1.41
N MET A 86 10.24 -2.52 -0.28
CA MET A 86 10.84 -2.35 1.04
C MET A 86 11.22 -3.68 1.69
N THR A 87 11.93 -4.54 0.95
CA THR A 87 12.43 -5.84 1.43
C THR A 87 13.95 -5.84 1.47
N THR A 88 14.57 -6.70 2.30
CA THR A 88 16.03 -6.80 2.43
C THR A 88 16.75 -7.07 1.10
N ARG A 89 16.08 -7.69 0.13
CA ARG A 89 16.60 -7.95 -1.22
C ARG A 89 16.60 -6.70 -2.11
N CYS A 90 15.68 -5.76 -1.87
CA CYS A 90 15.47 -4.57 -2.70
C CYS A 90 15.90 -3.26 -2.04
N THR A 91 16.12 -3.23 -0.73
CA THR A 91 16.58 -2.04 -0.01
C THR A 91 18.08 -1.79 -0.09
N SER A 92 18.89 -2.78 -0.49
CA SER A 92 20.34 -2.67 -0.61
C SER A 92 20.82 -1.81 -1.79
N VAL A 93 19.97 -1.57 -2.80
CA VAL A 93 20.25 -0.65 -3.93
C VAL A 93 19.97 0.82 -3.60
N GLY A 94 19.51 1.11 -2.38
CA GLY A 94 19.51 2.45 -1.80
C GLY A 94 18.33 3.31 -2.21
N SER A 95 17.58 3.79 -1.23
CA SER A 95 17.11 5.16 -1.29
C SER A 95 17.00 5.75 0.11
N ALA A 96 17.59 6.92 0.29
CA ALA A 96 17.31 7.84 1.41
C ALA A 96 15.83 8.32 1.45
N PHE A 97 14.97 7.77 0.59
CA PHE A 97 13.63 8.23 0.31
C PHE A 97 12.63 7.08 0.45
N HIS A 98 11.64 7.29 1.29
CA HIS A 98 10.56 6.34 1.50
C HIS A 98 9.23 7.03 1.32
N GLY A 99 8.23 6.31 0.83
CA GLY A 99 6.88 6.82 0.75
C GLY A 99 5.84 5.73 0.62
N TYR A 100 4.59 6.17 0.61
CA TYR A 100 3.43 5.31 0.52
C TYR A 100 2.85 5.41 -0.89
N LEU A 101 2.81 4.29 -1.61
CA LEU A 101 2.20 4.24 -2.94
C LEU A 101 0.68 4.26 -2.77
N GLY A 102 -0.04 5.22 -3.35
CA GLY A 102 -1.51 5.24 -3.36
C GLY A 102 -2.06 4.52 -4.60
N LYS A 103 -3.00 5.16 -5.30
CA LYS A 103 -3.52 4.71 -6.62
C LYS A 103 -2.51 5.00 -7.74
N GLY A 104 -1.32 4.39 -7.67
CA GLY A 104 -0.26 4.54 -8.67
C GLY A 104 0.56 5.83 -8.56
N THR A 105 0.25 6.68 -7.58
CA THR A 105 1.00 7.90 -7.26
C THR A 105 1.54 7.86 -5.84
N LEU A 106 2.74 8.39 -5.63
CA LEU A 106 3.33 8.50 -4.30
C LEU A 106 2.57 9.53 -3.44
N GLY A 107 2.13 9.12 -2.25
CA GLY A 107 1.54 9.98 -1.23
C GLY A 107 2.59 10.66 -0.34
N ARG A 108 2.35 10.72 0.98
CA ARG A 108 3.24 11.37 1.97
C ARG A 108 4.68 10.86 1.84
N PHE A 109 5.59 11.81 1.66
CA PHE A 109 7.01 11.63 1.40
C PHE A 109 7.82 11.97 2.65
N VAL A 110 8.77 11.12 3.02
CA VAL A 110 9.78 11.44 4.03
C VAL A 110 11.15 11.23 3.40
N GLN A 111 11.86 12.34 3.19
CA GLN A 111 13.28 12.33 2.88
C GLN A 111 14.02 12.14 4.20
N VAL A 112 14.81 11.08 4.30
CA VAL A 112 15.72 10.86 5.42
C VAL A 112 17.11 11.18 4.91
N GLU A 113 17.57 12.42 5.10
CA GLU A 113 18.97 12.75 4.87
C GLU A 113 19.81 12.04 5.94
N ALA A 114 20.68 11.12 5.50
CA ALA A 114 21.75 10.64 6.34
C ALA A 114 22.86 11.70 6.33
N CYS A 115 23.15 12.28 7.50
CA CYS A 115 24.30 13.15 7.74
C CYS A 115 25.60 12.33 7.75
#